data_AF-A0A8J5E382-F1
#
_entry.id   AF-A0A8J5E382-F1
#
_cell.length_a   1.000
_cell.length_b   1.000
_cell.length_c   1.000
_cell.angle_alpha   90.00
_cell.angle_beta   90.00
_cell.angle_gamma   90.00
#
_symmetry.space_group_name_H-M   'P 1'
#
loop_
_entity.id
_entity.type
_entity.pdbx_description
1 polymer ?
#
loop_
_entity_poly.entity_id
_entity_poly.type
_entity_poly.pdbx_seq_one_letter_code
_entity_poly.pdbx_strand_id
1 'polypeptide(L)'
;MSRARNYNIPLDGKPGKNNAITDVPGVQVGYTTLTSGGAKTGVTAILPRGKNGVGRACTAATFSFNGNGELTGRSMIDEAGVLALPILITNSHSVGAVHRACDLWVAKHYPKVAAQWMLPVVGETWDGYLNEINGDHVKEEHVMSALDGASGGPLAEGNVGGGTGMNCYSFKGGSGTSSREVPFGSKTFTVGCLLQANFGRRNEFKVAGIPLGKNSKAPNLMGTTDWFEREAEGLPKVPEGSGSIIVVVATDAPMLPGQLQALCRRVPLGLARTGTCGGHFSGDIFVAFSTADSAQSIASRMPYGPAKDEDLQTIQFVPWGHIDMFYEAVVECVEEAVLNALVAAEDLEGRDGHKSFALPKEELEGAFGKRD
;
A
#
# COMPACT_ATOMS: atom_id res chain seq x y z
N MET A 1 -10.24 9.51 15.00
CA MET A 1 -10.91 8.45 14.20
C MET A 1 -10.67 7.12 14.89
N SER A 2 -11.66 6.23 14.89
CA SER A 2 -11.49 4.85 15.37
C SER A 2 -10.62 4.06 14.40
N ARG A 3 -9.79 3.17 14.91
CA ARG A 3 -9.01 2.15 14.20
C ARG A 3 -9.40 0.76 14.71
N ALA A 4 -8.92 -0.31 14.08
CA ALA A 4 -9.28 -1.68 14.44
C ALA A 4 -9.04 -1.98 15.93
N ARG A 5 -7.90 -1.52 16.49
CA ARG A 5 -7.57 -1.70 17.91
C ARG A 5 -8.45 -0.92 18.91
N ASN A 6 -9.33 -0.03 18.45
CA ASN A 6 -10.36 0.59 19.31
C ASN A 6 -11.54 -0.35 19.58
N TYR A 7 -11.62 -1.47 18.85
CA TYR A 7 -12.50 -2.59 19.14
C TYR A 7 -11.63 -3.69 19.77
N ASN A 8 -12.17 -4.53 20.65
CA ASN A 8 -11.37 -5.59 21.29
C ASN A 8 -11.08 -6.78 20.34
N ILE A 9 -10.79 -6.48 19.07
CA ILE A 9 -10.31 -7.45 18.09
C ILE A 9 -8.95 -7.98 18.61
N PRO A 10 -8.77 -9.31 18.69
CA PRO A 10 -7.53 -9.90 19.20
C PRO A 10 -6.41 -9.82 18.16
N LEU A 11 -5.88 -8.62 17.94
CA LEU A 11 -4.77 -8.38 17.01
C LEU A 11 -3.42 -8.62 17.69
N ASP A 12 -2.66 -9.55 17.11
CA ASP A 12 -1.33 -9.94 17.59
C ASP A 12 -0.28 -8.82 17.42
N GLY A 13 0.83 -9.00 18.12
CA GLY A 13 2.02 -8.15 18.04
C GLY A 13 1.89 -6.77 18.69
N LYS A 14 3.05 -6.18 18.99
CA LYS A 14 3.14 -4.85 19.58
C LYS A 14 3.34 -3.81 18.47
N PRO A 15 2.42 -2.88 18.26
CA PRO A 15 2.61 -1.84 17.26
C PRO A 15 3.63 -0.79 17.70
N GLY A 16 4.20 -0.08 16.72
CA GLY A 16 4.96 1.14 16.95
C GLY A 16 4.06 2.29 17.43
N LYS A 17 4.67 3.46 17.66
CA LYS A 17 4.01 4.62 18.28
C LYS A 17 2.75 5.07 17.53
N ASN A 18 2.81 5.15 16.21
CA ASN A 18 1.69 5.60 15.38
C ASN A 18 0.88 4.41 14.85
N ASN A 19 1.39 3.19 15.01
CA ASN A 19 0.90 1.98 14.38
C ASN A 19 0.70 2.21 12.88
N ALA A 20 1.77 2.67 12.22
CA ALA A 20 1.77 3.09 10.83
C ALA A 20 3.13 2.85 10.17
N ILE A 21 3.20 2.82 8.83
CA ILE A 21 4.44 2.62 8.09
C ILE A 21 5.53 3.66 8.44
N THR A 22 5.10 4.85 8.85
CA THR A 22 5.93 5.97 9.30
C THR A 22 6.60 5.75 10.67
N ASP A 23 6.28 4.66 11.37
CA ASP A 23 7.06 4.22 12.53
C ASP A 23 8.45 3.71 12.11
N VAL A 24 8.62 3.29 10.85
CA VAL A 24 9.95 2.99 10.30
C VAL A 24 10.71 4.32 10.14
N PRO A 25 11.85 4.52 10.85
CA PRO A 25 12.54 5.80 10.88
C PRO A 25 12.86 6.37 9.49
N GLY A 26 12.48 7.63 9.28
CA GLY A 26 12.75 8.37 8.05
C GLY A 26 11.71 8.19 6.94
N VAL A 27 10.81 7.20 7.03
CA VAL A 27 9.71 7.06 6.06
C VAL A 27 8.74 8.23 6.21
N GLN A 28 8.33 8.80 5.07
CA GLN A 28 7.33 9.86 5.00
C GLN A 28 6.22 9.46 4.04
N VAL A 29 4.98 9.85 4.36
CA VAL A 29 3.81 9.62 3.50
C VAL A 29 3.05 10.92 3.31
N GLY A 30 2.57 11.15 2.09
CA GLY A 30 1.71 12.27 1.74
C GLY A 30 0.57 11.84 0.84
N TYR A 31 -0.49 12.64 0.83
CA TYR A 31 -1.71 12.36 0.10
C TYR A 31 -2.17 13.58 -0.69
N THR A 32 -2.73 13.34 -1.86
CA THR A 32 -3.69 14.24 -2.48
C THR A 32 -4.99 13.47 -2.69
N THR A 33 -6.08 13.98 -2.14
CA THR A 33 -7.42 13.36 -2.16
C THR A 33 -8.34 14.22 -3.02
N LEU A 34 -8.95 13.63 -4.05
CA LEU A 34 -9.84 14.32 -4.99
C LEU A 34 -11.27 13.77 -4.84
N THR A 35 -12.19 14.64 -4.43
CA THR A 35 -13.60 14.28 -4.18
C THR A 35 -14.61 15.13 -4.94
N SER A 36 -14.17 16.16 -5.67
CA SER A 36 -15.04 17.09 -6.39
C SER A 36 -15.38 16.64 -7.80
N GLY A 37 -16.61 16.93 -8.25
CA GLY A 37 -17.10 16.50 -9.56
C GLY A 37 -17.14 14.98 -9.69
N GLY A 38 -16.78 14.47 -10.87
CA GLY A 38 -16.63 13.05 -11.16
C GLY A 38 -15.48 12.33 -10.46
N ALA A 39 -14.53 13.08 -9.90
CA ALA A 39 -13.35 12.52 -9.26
C ALA A 39 -13.68 11.94 -7.88
N LYS A 40 -13.30 10.68 -7.67
CA LYS A 40 -13.22 10.00 -6.37
C LYS A 40 -11.91 9.22 -6.33
N THR A 41 -10.80 9.94 -6.41
CA THR A 41 -9.49 9.33 -6.63
C THR A 41 -8.38 10.17 -5.97
N GLY A 42 -7.13 9.88 -6.25
CA GLY A 42 -6.02 10.68 -5.75
C GLY A 42 -4.67 10.01 -5.92
N VAL A 43 -3.71 10.48 -5.14
CA VAL A 43 -2.33 9.99 -5.14
C VAL A 43 -1.86 9.83 -3.69
N THR A 44 -1.30 8.68 -3.38
CA THR A 44 -0.55 8.44 -2.15
C THR A 44 0.93 8.40 -2.50
N ALA A 45 1.75 9.19 -1.83
CA ALA A 45 3.19 9.22 -2.00
C ALA A 45 3.90 8.66 -0.77
N ILE A 46 4.83 7.74 -0.96
CA ILE A 46 5.64 7.14 0.10
C ILE A 46 7.11 7.41 -0.25
N LEU A 47 7.81 8.13 0.62
CA LEU A 47 9.23 8.44 0.46
C LEU A 47 10.03 7.57 1.45
N PRO A 48 10.73 6.52 0.97
CA PRO A 48 11.41 5.55 1.83
C PRO A 48 12.39 6.15 2.84
N ARG A 49 13.02 7.27 2.49
CA ARG A 49 14.00 7.99 3.33
C ARG A 49 13.62 9.47 3.51
N GLY A 50 12.35 9.80 3.29
CA GLY A 50 11.84 11.16 3.31
C GLY A 50 12.36 12.02 2.16
N LYS A 51 11.89 13.27 2.10
CA LYS A 51 12.27 14.22 1.03
C LYS A 51 13.79 14.39 0.90
N ASN A 52 14.53 14.48 2.01
CA ASN A 52 15.98 14.67 1.94
C ASN A 52 16.75 13.40 1.53
N GLY A 53 16.07 12.26 1.41
CA GLY A 53 16.66 10.96 1.07
C GLY A 53 16.42 10.51 -0.36
N VAL A 54 15.75 11.30 -1.21
CA VAL A 54 15.52 10.95 -2.63
C VAL A 54 16.86 10.75 -3.34
N GLY A 55 17.00 9.63 -4.05
CA GLY A 55 18.23 9.19 -4.70
C GLY A 55 19.15 8.34 -3.80
N ARG A 56 18.86 8.19 -2.50
CA ARG A 56 19.57 7.25 -1.63
C ARG A 56 18.93 5.87 -1.69
N ALA A 57 19.74 4.85 -1.92
CA ALA A 57 19.26 3.49 -2.10
C ALA A 57 18.61 2.89 -0.84
N CYS A 58 17.57 2.11 -1.05
CA CYS A 58 17.01 1.13 -0.13
C CYS A 58 17.19 -0.23 -0.78
N THR A 59 17.44 -1.27 0.02
CA THR A 59 17.26 -2.63 -0.48
C THR A 59 15.77 -2.83 -0.66
N ALA A 60 15.38 -3.45 -1.76
CA ALA A 60 13.99 -3.62 -2.13
C ALA A 60 13.76 -4.95 -2.84
N ALA A 61 12.51 -5.40 -2.83
CA ALA A 61 12.05 -6.52 -3.62
C ALA A 61 10.56 -6.37 -3.93
N THR A 62 10.10 -7.06 -4.97
CA THR A 62 8.67 -7.17 -5.28
C THR A 62 8.18 -8.62 -5.24
N PHE A 63 6.87 -8.79 -5.10
CA PHE A 63 6.20 -10.07 -5.32
C PHE A 63 4.81 -9.81 -5.89
N SER A 64 4.51 -10.45 -7.02
CA SER A 64 3.18 -10.46 -7.63
C SER A 64 2.50 -11.78 -7.26
N PHE A 65 1.47 -11.70 -6.42
CA PHE A 65 0.66 -12.88 -6.08
C PHE A 65 -0.36 -13.17 -7.17
N ASN A 66 -1.01 -12.12 -7.67
CA ASN A 66 -1.83 -12.16 -8.89
C ASN A 66 -1.58 -10.89 -9.71
N GLY A 67 -1.13 -11.04 -10.95
CA GLY A 67 -0.59 -9.94 -11.76
C GLY A 67 -1.61 -9.13 -12.57
N ASN A 68 -2.90 -9.14 -12.17
CA ASN A 68 -3.94 -8.38 -12.86
C ASN A 68 -3.94 -6.91 -12.39
N GLY A 69 -2.82 -6.22 -12.57
CA GLY A 69 -2.58 -4.84 -12.16
C GLY A 69 -1.16 -4.38 -12.50
N GLU A 70 -0.82 -3.14 -12.17
CA GLU A 70 0.47 -2.52 -12.54
C GLU A 70 1.30 -2.06 -11.33
N LEU A 71 2.62 -2.18 -11.47
CA LEU A 71 3.62 -1.60 -10.56
C LEU A 71 4.87 -1.26 -11.38
N THR A 72 4.98 0.00 -11.82
CA THR A 72 6.14 0.45 -12.62
C THR A 72 7.44 0.39 -11.80
N GLY A 73 8.58 0.44 -12.48
CA GLY A 73 9.90 0.40 -11.82
C GLY A 73 10.28 -0.97 -11.21
N ARG A 74 9.35 -1.93 -11.11
CA ARG A 74 9.61 -3.28 -10.59
C ARG A 74 10.74 -4.00 -11.30
N SER A 75 10.95 -3.79 -12.60
CA SER A 75 12.00 -4.46 -13.36
C SER A 75 13.39 -4.19 -12.79
N MET A 76 13.68 -2.96 -12.36
CA MET A 76 14.96 -2.65 -11.71
C MET A 76 15.04 -3.14 -10.27
N ILE A 77 13.91 -3.19 -9.57
CA ILE A 77 13.85 -3.78 -8.24
C ILE A 77 14.13 -5.29 -8.32
N ASP A 78 13.53 -5.98 -9.29
CA ASP A 78 13.70 -7.42 -9.50
C ASP A 78 15.13 -7.77 -9.97
N GLU A 79 15.74 -6.91 -10.79
CA GLU A 79 17.11 -7.10 -11.30
C GLU A 79 18.18 -6.80 -10.23
N ALA A 80 18.12 -5.63 -9.62
CA ALA A 80 19.20 -5.11 -8.77
C ALA A 80 18.87 -5.10 -7.28
N GLY A 81 17.59 -5.28 -6.91
CA GLY A 81 17.15 -5.21 -5.51
C GLY A 81 17.21 -3.80 -4.92
N VAL A 82 17.09 -2.76 -5.75
CA VAL A 82 17.30 -1.35 -5.35
C VAL A 82 16.05 -0.51 -5.56
N LEU A 83 15.72 0.30 -4.56
CA LEU A 83 14.74 1.39 -4.64
C LEU A 83 15.39 2.70 -4.20
N ALA A 84 15.35 3.75 -5.01
CA ALA A 84 15.94 5.05 -4.66
C ALA A 84 14.99 6.25 -4.85
N LEU A 85 13.83 6.03 -5.46
CA LEU A 85 12.81 7.04 -5.74
C LEU A 85 11.57 6.83 -4.86
N PRO A 86 10.66 7.81 -4.78
CA PRO A 86 9.37 7.61 -4.11
C PRO A 86 8.57 6.45 -4.72
N ILE A 87 7.73 5.84 -3.90
CA ILE A 87 6.66 4.93 -4.34
C ILE A 87 5.37 5.74 -4.38
N LEU A 88 4.66 5.71 -5.49
CA LEU A 88 3.37 6.38 -5.67
C LEU A 88 2.27 5.33 -5.86
N ILE A 89 1.08 5.58 -5.31
CA ILE A 89 -0.09 4.70 -5.49
C ILE A 89 -1.28 5.56 -5.92
N THR A 90 -1.97 5.17 -7.00
CA THR A 90 -3.10 5.91 -7.60
C THR A 90 -4.13 4.96 -8.22
N ASN A 91 -4.98 5.46 -9.13
CA ASN A 91 -5.88 4.64 -9.93
C ASN A 91 -5.21 4.09 -11.21
N SER A 92 -5.81 3.04 -11.77
CA SER A 92 -5.27 2.30 -12.92
C SER A 92 -4.96 3.18 -14.14
N HIS A 93 -5.83 4.12 -14.47
CA HIS A 93 -5.69 4.94 -15.68
C HIS A 93 -4.80 6.18 -15.47
N SER A 94 -4.34 6.41 -14.24
CA SER A 94 -3.47 7.54 -13.89
C SER A 94 -2.00 7.15 -13.70
N VAL A 95 -1.64 5.85 -13.80
CA VAL A 95 -0.26 5.37 -13.62
C VAL A 95 0.74 6.14 -14.48
N GLY A 96 0.45 6.29 -15.78
CA GLY A 96 1.35 6.99 -16.71
C GLY A 96 1.53 8.48 -16.37
N ALA A 97 0.44 9.17 -16.03
CA ALA A 97 0.48 10.59 -15.63
C ALA A 97 1.27 10.77 -14.32
N VAL A 98 1.04 9.90 -13.34
CA VAL A 98 1.72 9.92 -12.04
C VAL A 98 3.20 9.58 -12.17
N HIS A 99 3.56 8.62 -13.04
CA HIS A 99 4.94 8.30 -13.36
C HIS A 99 5.67 9.52 -13.93
N ARG A 100 5.10 10.16 -14.96
CA ARG A 100 5.71 11.35 -15.57
C ARG A 100 5.84 12.50 -14.58
N ALA A 101 4.83 12.72 -13.74
CA ALA A 101 4.87 13.77 -12.73
C ALA A 101 5.95 13.51 -11.66
N CYS A 102 6.20 12.25 -11.31
CA CYS A 102 7.32 11.87 -10.43
C CYS A 102 8.67 12.27 -11.05
N ASP A 103 8.89 11.96 -12.33
CA ASP A 103 10.12 12.36 -13.04
C ASP A 103 10.32 13.88 -12.99
N LEU A 104 9.25 14.65 -13.22
CA LEU A 104 9.28 16.10 -13.19
C LEU A 104 9.59 16.64 -11.79
N TRP A 105 8.98 16.06 -10.75
CA TRP A 105 9.25 16.45 -9.37
C TRP A 105 10.72 16.16 -9.00
N VAL A 106 11.23 14.97 -9.34
CA VAL A 106 12.62 14.62 -9.06
C VAL A 106 13.59 15.51 -9.85
N ALA A 107 13.31 15.82 -11.12
CA ALA A 107 14.13 16.72 -11.93
C ALA A 107 14.19 18.14 -11.34
N LYS A 108 13.07 18.64 -10.81
CA LYS A 108 12.99 19.97 -10.19
C LYS A 108 13.72 20.04 -8.85
N HIS A 109 13.55 19.04 -7.99
CA HIS A 109 14.03 19.10 -6.61
C HIS A 109 15.41 18.42 -6.42
N TYR A 110 15.78 17.47 -7.27
CA TYR A 110 17.01 16.67 -7.18
C TYR A 110 17.68 16.52 -8.56
N PRO A 111 18.13 17.63 -9.20
CA PRO A 111 18.66 17.60 -10.56
C PRO A 111 19.88 16.67 -10.74
N LYS A 112 20.66 16.42 -9.68
CA LYS A 112 21.75 15.44 -9.71
C LYS A 112 21.28 14.00 -9.79
N VAL A 113 20.14 13.68 -9.17
CA VAL A 113 19.51 12.35 -9.26
C VAL A 113 18.91 12.18 -10.66
N ALA A 114 18.20 13.20 -11.14
CA ALA A 114 17.58 13.22 -12.47
C ALA A 114 18.56 13.35 -13.64
N ALA A 115 19.84 13.58 -13.39
CA ALA A 115 20.88 13.52 -14.42
C ALA A 115 21.14 12.07 -14.89
N GLN A 116 20.68 11.07 -14.14
CA GLN A 116 20.70 9.65 -14.52
C GLN A 116 19.29 9.20 -14.90
N TRP A 117 19.17 8.01 -15.48
CA TRP A 117 17.88 7.38 -15.77
C TRP A 117 17.07 7.21 -14.48
N MET A 118 15.82 7.64 -14.51
CA MET A 118 14.87 7.47 -13.42
C MET A 118 13.84 6.40 -13.80
N LEU A 119 13.49 5.57 -12.83
CA LEU A 119 12.46 4.54 -12.98
C LEU A 119 11.50 4.63 -11.79
N PRO A 120 10.60 5.65 -11.79
CA PRO A 120 9.56 5.79 -10.78
C PRO A 120 8.78 4.51 -10.52
N VAL A 121 8.42 4.30 -9.26
CA VAL A 121 7.61 3.17 -8.82
C VAL A 121 6.19 3.66 -8.60
N VAL A 122 5.27 3.25 -9.47
CA VAL A 122 3.87 3.65 -9.43
C VAL A 122 3.01 2.41 -9.46
N GLY A 123 2.31 2.15 -8.36
CA GLY A 123 1.32 1.09 -8.24
C GLY A 123 -0.10 1.62 -8.39
N GLU A 124 -1.05 0.73 -8.65
CA GLU A 124 -2.45 1.12 -8.81
C GLU A 124 -3.44 0.11 -8.26
N THR A 125 -4.66 0.60 -8.01
CA THR A 125 -5.85 -0.23 -7.96
C THR A 125 -6.99 0.47 -8.70
N TRP A 126 -8.03 -0.27 -9.11
CA TRP A 126 -9.11 0.27 -9.95
C TRP A 126 -10.29 0.89 -9.16
N ASP A 127 -10.52 2.21 -9.25
CA ASP A 127 -11.62 2.93 -8.56
C ASP A 127 -12.86 3.22 -9.43
N GLY A 128 -12.96 2.65 -10.63
CA GLY A 128 -13.96 3.05 -11.62
C GLY A 128 -15.43 2.80 -11.24
N TYR A 129 -15.72 2.10 -10.13
CA TYR A 129 -17.09 2.06 -9.59
C TYR A 129 -17.52 3.42 -9.04
N LEU A 130 -16.65 4.10 -8.27
CA LEU A 130 -16.98 5.38 -7.63
C LEU A 130 -16.41 6.57 -8.40
N ASN A 131 -15.31 6.37 -9.13
CA ASN A 131 -14.57 7.40 -9.84
C ASN A 131 -14.91 7.40 -11.34
N GLU A 132 -14.98 8.56 -11.96
CA GLU A 132 -14.88 8.70 -13.42
C GLU A 132 -13.44 8.39 -13.85
N ILE A 133 -13.06 7.12 -13.85
CA ILE A 133 -11.65 6.69 -14.01
C ILE A 133 -11.05 7.03 -15.39
N ASN A 134 -11.89 7.16 -16.41
CA ASN A 134 -11.49 7.64 -17.74
C ASN A 134 -11.42 9.18 -17.82
N GLY A 135 -11.86 9.87 -16.76
CA GLY A 135 -11.70 11.29 -16.60
C GLY A 135 -10.25 11.64 -16.26
N ASP A 136 -9.70 12.60 -16.99
CA ASP A 136 -8.34 13.09 -16.78
C ASP A 136 -8.29 13.99 -15.51
N HIS A 137 -8.46 13.37 -14.34
CA HIS A 137 -8.61 14.04 -13.05
C HIS A 137 -7.31 14.12 -12.25
N VAL A 138 -6.43 13.11 -12.34
CA VAL A 138 -5.14 13.13 -11.64
C VAL A 138 -4.14 13.91 -12.48
N LYS A 139 -3.74 15.08 -11.99
CA LYS A 139 -2.82 16.02 -12.64
C LYS A 139 -1.46 16.02 -11.96
N GLU A 140 -0.48 16.58 -12.66
CA GLU A 140 0.87 16.78 -12.16
C GLU A 140 0.88 17.47 -10.78
N GLU A 141 0.12 18.55 -10.61
CA GLU A 141 0.02 19.29 -9.35
C GLU A 141 -0.47 18.44 -8.16
N HIS A 142 -1.30 17.43 -8.41
CA HIS A 142 -1.76 16.51 -7.38
C HIS A 142 -0.62 15.61 -6.89
N VAL A 143 0.25 15.18 -7.80
CA VAL A 143 1.45 14.38 -7.47
C VAL A 143 2.47 15.23 -6.73
N MET A 144 2.70 16.46 -7.20
CA MET A 144 3.59 17.44 -6.54
C MET A 144 3.12 17.71 -5.11
N SER A 145 1.82 17.97 -4.91
CA SER A 145 1.23 18.19 -3.59
C SER A 145 1.40 16.98 -2.66
N ALA A 146 1.19 15.76 -3.15
CA ALA A 146 1.37 14.55 -2.35
C ALA A 146 2.83 14.35 -1.93
N LEU A 147 3.78 14.59 -2.84
CA LEU A 147 5.22 14.47 -2.58
C LEU A 147 5.72 15.57 -1.63
N ASP A 148 5.33 16.82 -1.87
CA ASP A 148 5.74 17.97 -1.06
C ASP A 148 5.12 17.94 0.35
N GLY A 149 3.87 17.47 0.45
CA GLY A 149 3.13 17.29 1.69
C GLY A 149 3.57 16.08 2.53
N ALA A 150 4.42 15.20 1.98
CA ALA A 150 4.82 13.99 2.67
C ALA A 150 5.55 14.27 4.00
N SER A 151 5.11 13.59 5.05
CA SER A 151 5.62 13.74 6.41
C SER A 151 5.58 12.42 7.20
N GLY A 152 6.29 12.36 8.33
CA GLY A 152 6.22 11.23 9.27
C GLY A 152 5.10 11.41 10.29
N GLY A 153 4.98 10.49 11.23
CA GLY A 153 3.94 10.55 12.28
C GLY A 153 2.64 9.86 11.88
N PRO A 154 1.50 10.15 12.55
CA PRO A 154 0.23 9.47 12.28
C PRO A 154 -0.30 9.77 10.87
N LEU A 155 -0.99 8.79 10.28
CA LEU A 155 -1.54 8.89 8.93
C LEU A 155 -3.06 8.82 8.94
N ALA A 156 -3.68 9.53 7.99
CA ALA A 156 -5.09 9.34 7.67
C ALA A 156 -5.28 7.98 6.95
N GLU A 157 -6.43 7.35 7.17
CA GLU A 157 -6.80 6.04 6.62
C GLU A 157 -8.22 6.12 6.03
N GLY A 158 -8.65 5.11 5.29
CA GLY A 158 -9.93 5.08 4.59
C GLY A 158 -9.89 5.87 3.29
N ASN A 159 -10.76 6.88 3.16
CA ASN A 159 -11.06 7.59 1.90
C ASN A 159 -10.03 8.68 1.56
N VAL A 160 -8.74 8.35 1.50
CA VAL A 160 -7.66 9.32 1.26
C VAL A 160 -6.68 8.87 0.18
N GLY A 161 -6.02 9.83 -0.47
CA GLY A 161 -4.98 9.57 -1.47
C GLY A 161 -5.50 8.75 -2.64
N GLY A 162 -4.69 7.80 -3.11
CA GLY A 162 -5.13 6.83 -4.11
C GLY A 162 -6.26 5.91 -3.61
N GLY A 163 -6.46 5.78 -2.30
CA GLY A 163 -7.52 4.98 -1.69
C GLY A 163 -8.94 5.59 -1.77
N THR A 164 -9.07 6.82 -2.25
CA THR A 164 -10.31 7.61 -2.17
C THR A 164 -11.53 6.87 -2.71
N GLY A 165 -11.47 6.33 -3.94
CA GLY A 165 -12.59 5.64 -4.59
C GLY A 165 -12.61 4.12 -4.44
N MET A 166 -11.76 3.57 -3.57
CA MET A 166 -11.55 2.12 -3.49
C MET A 166 -12.60 1.43 -2.62
N ASN A 167 -12.83 0.14 -2.91
CA ASN A 167 -13.82 -0.74 -2.29
C ASN A 167 -13.17 -2.05 -1.84
N CYS A 168 -13.36 -2.45 -0.59
CA CYS A 168 -12.77 -3.69 -0.07
C CYS A 168 -13.87 -4.57 0.56
N TYR A 169 -13.93 -5.83 0.15
CA TYR A 169 -14.99 -6.77 0.50
C TYR A 169 -16.40 -6.21 0.24
N SER A 170 -16.51 -5.44 -0.84
CA SER A 170 -17.72 -4.69 -1.21
C SER A 170 -18.25 -3.71 -0.16
N PHE A 171 -17.46 -3.40 0.88
CA PHE A 171 -17.61 -2.17 1.65
C PHE A 171 -16.74 -1.07 1.03
N LYS A 172 -16.87 0.14 1.54
CA LYS A 172 -15.89 1.17 1.28
C LYS A 172 -14.51 0.71 1.79
N GLY A 173 -13.51 0.77 0.91
CA GLY A 173 -12.11 0.47 1.20
C GLY A 173 -11.25 1.73 1.20
N GLY A 174 -9.98 1.59 0.84
CA GLY A 174 -9.06 2.71 0.71
C GLY A 174 -7.70 2.47 1.34
N SER A 175 -7.09 3.52 1.88
CA SER A 175 -5.76 3.45 2.47
C SER A 175 -5.80 2.89 3.88
N GLY A 176 -4.89 1.97 4.20
CA GLY A 176 -4.71 1.44 5.56
C GLY A 176 -3.24 1.28 5.89
N THR A 177 -2.92 1.37 7.18
CA THR A 177 -1.54 1.23 7.65
C THR A 177 -1.48 0.54 9.01
N SER A 178 -0.33 -0.05 9.32
CA SER A 178 -0.04 -0.71 10.59
C SER A 178 1.47 -0.84 10.76
N SER A 179 1.94 -1.11 11.98
CA SER A 179 3.35 -1.44 12.24
C SER A 179 3.50 -2.45 13.37
N ARG A 180 4.69 -3.06 13.46
CA ARG A 180 5.12 -3.95 14.54
C ARG A 180 6.55 -3.65 14.94
N GLU A 181 6.77 -3.62 16.25
CA GLU A 181 8.11 -3.68 16.84
C GLU A 181 8.61 -5.12 16.83
N VAL A 182 9.85 -5.32 16.37
CA VAL A 182 10.51 -6.64 16.25
C VAL A 182 11.79 -6.64 17.09
N PRO A 183 11.79 -7.23 18.29
CA PRO A 183 12.98 -7.32 19.13
C PRO A 183 14.08 -8.16 18.48
N PHE A 184 15.32 -7.68 18.51
CA PHE A 184 16.50 -8.39 18.00
C PHE A 184 17.72 -8.10 18.88
N GLY A 185 18.00 -9.00 19.82
CA GLY A 185 19.05 -8.80 20.82
C GLY A 185 18.79 -7.54 21.66
N SER A 186 19.73 -6.60 21.67
CA SER A 186 19.58 -5.31 22.36
C SER A 186 18.92 -4.21 21.51
N LYS A 187 18.56 -4.53 20.26
CA LYS A 187 17.89 -3.60 19.34
C LYS A 187 16.42 -3.99 19.22
N THR A 188 15.61 -3.03 18.80
CA THR A 188 14.25 -3.27 18.32
C THR A 188 14.18 -2.67 16.93
N PHE A 189 13.83 -3.49 15.95
CA PHE A 189 13.53 -3.04 14.60
C PHE A 189 12.04 -2.78 14.47
N THR A 190 11.64 -2.15 13.37
CA THR A 190 10.25 -1.90 13.02
C THR A 190 9.95 -2.56 11.69
N VAL A 191 8.79 -3.20 11.59
CA VAL A 191 8.14 -3.52 10.32
C VAL A 191 6.90 -2.65 10.22
N GLY A 192 6.72 -1.94 9.12
CA GLY A 192 5.53 -1.15 8.85
C GLY A 192 4.92 -1.54 7.52
N CYS A 193 3.61 -1.37 7.36
CA CYS A 193 2.99 -1.48 6.05
C CYS A 193 1.99 -0.36 5.78
N LEU A 194 1.86 0.00 4.51
CA LEU A 194 0.79 0.82 3.97
C LEU A 194 0.19 0.08 2.78
N LEU A 195 -1.12 0.08 2.68
CA LEU A 195 -1.83 -0.58 1.59
C LEU A 195 -2.94 0.28 1.02
N GLN A 196 -3.31 -0.03 -0.22
CA GLN A 196 -4.50 0.49 -0.89
C GLN A 196 -5.44 -0.69 -1.13
N ALA A 197 -6.41 -0.86 -0.23
CA ALA A 197 -7.35 -1.99 -0.24
C ALA A 197 -8.50 -1.75 -1.22
N ASN A 198 -8.52 -2.52 -2.31
CA ASN A 198 -9.58 -2.50 -3.31
C ASN A 198 -9.97 -3.92 -3.77
N PHE A 199 -10.07 -4.91 -2.87
CA PHE A 199 -10.17 -6.33 -3.24
C PHE A 199 -11.24 -7.07 -2.43
N GLY A 200 -11.53 -8.31 -2.84
CA GLY A 200 -12.28 -9.28 -2.05
C GLY A 200 -13.80 -9.16 -2.13
N ARG A 201 -14.50 -10.26 -1.87
CA ARG A 201 -15.97 -10.35 -1.91
C ARG A 201 -16.58 -10.14 -0.53
N ARG A 202 -17.77 -9.54 -0.45
CA ARG A 202 -18.48 -9.38 0.84
C ARG A 202 -18.52 -10.66 1.67
N ASN A 203 -18.82 -11.80 1.06
CA ASN A 203 -18.95 -13.07 1.78
C ASN A 203 -17.62 -13.67 2.27
N GLU A 204 -16.47 -13.20 1.79
CA GLU A 204 -15.15 -13.64 2.26
C GLU A 204 -14.76 -12.96 3.57
N PHE A 205 -15.23 -11.72 3.78
CA PHE A 205 -14.75 -10.89 4.88
C PHE A 205 -15.02 -11.51 6.25
N LYS A 206 -13.94 -11.65 7.00
CA LYS A 206 -13.93 -12.15 8.37
C LYS A 206 -12.96 -11.35 9.22
N VAL A 207 -13.26 -11.28 10.51
CA VAL A 207 -12.40 -10.65 11.52
C VAL A 207 -12.21 -11.67 12.63
N ALA A 208 -10.96 -12.05 12.93
CA ALA A 208 -10.64 -13.09 13.91
C ALA A 208 -11.50 -14.37 13.74
N GLY A 209 -11.76 -14.77 12.49
CA GLY A 209 -12.59 -15.94 12.15
C GLY A 209 -14.11 -15.72 12.16
N ILE A 210 -14.62 -14.58 12.67
CA ILE A 210 -16.05 -14.25 12.65
C ILE A 210 -16.43 -13.72 11.26
N PRO A 211 -17.40 -14.34 10.55
CA PRO A 211 -17.74 -14.00 9.16
C PRO A 211 -18.63 -12.75 9.08
N LEU A 212 -18.08 -11.59 9.46
CA LEU A 212 -18.82 -10.33 9.52
C LEU A 212 -19.37 -9.89 8.16
N GLY A 213 -18.66 -10.16 7.06
CA GLY A 213 -19.12 -9.74 5.75
C GLY A 213 -20.42 -10.43 5.31
N LYS A 214 -20.47 -11.76 5.45
CA LYS A 214 -21.66 -12.57 5.14
C LYS A 214 -22.88 -12.18 5.99
N ASN A 215 -22.65 -11.77 7.23
CA ASN A 215 -23.70 -11.45 8.20
C ASN A 215 -24.04 -9.95 8.24
N SER A 216 -23.34 -9.13 7.46
CA SER A 216 -23.49 -7.68 7.51
C SER A 216 -24.84 -7.24 6.96
N LYS A 217 -25.40 -6.21 7.59
CA LYS A 217 -26.64 -5.55 7.15
C LYS A 217 -26.38 -4.34 6.25
N ALA A 218 -25.12 -3.95 6.07
CA ALA A 218 -24.78 -2.84 5.19
C ALA A 218 -25.17 -3.16 3.75
N PRO A 219 -25.78 -2.21 3.01
CA PRO A 219 -26.10 -2.44 1.61
C PRO A 219 -24.85 -2.82 0.78
N ASN A 220 -25.05 -3.64 -0.26
CA ASN A 220 -23.99 -4.08 -1.17
C ASN A 220 -24.38 -3.78 -2.62
N LEU A 221 -24.63 -2.51 -2.94
CA LEU A 221 -25.11 -2.13 -4.27
C LEU A 221 -24.11 -2.49 -5.38
N MET A 222 -22.81 -2.43 -5.09
CA MET A 222 -21.75 -2.80 -6.04
C MET A 222 -21.79 -4.28 -6.45
N GLY A 223 -22.09 -5.20 -5.52
CA GLY A 223 -22.17 -6.64 -5.81
C GLY A 223 -23.55 -7.12 -6.29
N THR A 224 -24.62 -6.47 -5.82
CA THR A 224 -26.00 -6.94 -6.03
C THR A 224 -26.75 -6.26 -7.19
N THR A 225 -26.21 -5.18 -7.76
CA THR A 225 -26.80 -4.54 -8.95
C THR A 225 -26.05 -4.92 -10.23
N ASP A 226 -26.68 -4.65 -11.37
CA ASP A 226 -26.21 -4.85 -12.75
C ASP A 226 -25.49 -3.61 -13.31
N TRP A 227 -24.86 -2.81 -12.45
CA TRP A 227 -24.28 -1.52 -12.85
C TRP A 227 -23.24 -1.65 -13.96
N PHE A 228 -22.35 -2.65 -13.86
CA PHE A 228 -21.27 -2.83 -14.82
C PHE A 228 -21.81 -3.34 -16.15
N GLU A 229 -22.78 -4.25 -16.12
CA GLU A 229 -23.40 -4.82 -17.31
C GLU A 229 -24.13 -3.75 -18.14
N ARG A 230 -24.76 -2.77 -17.47
CA ARG A 230 -25.37 -1.60 -18.13
C ARG A 230 -24.32 -0.72 -18.81
N GLU A 231 -23.18 -0.50 -18.19
CA GLU A 231 -22.11 0.34 -18.72
C GLU A 231 -21.31 -0.34 -19.82
N ALA A 232 -21.11 -1.65 -19.70
CA ALA A 232 -20.29 -2.44 -20.60
C ALA A 232 -21.08 -3.00 -21.79
N GLU A 233 -22.28 -2.47 -22.05
CA GLU A 233 -23.15 -2.77 -23.20
C GLU A 233 -23.31 -4.28 -23.50
N GLY A 234 -23.53 -5.08 -22.45
CA GLY A 234 -23.74 -6.53 -22.58
C GLY A 234 -22.48 -7.39 -22.51
N LEU A 235 -21.33 -6.82 -22.15
CA LEU A 235 -20.18 -7.60 -21.68
C LEU A 235 -20.50 -8.34 -20.37
N PRO A 236 -19.76 -9.43 -20.05
CA PRO A 236 -20.03 -10.25 -18.87
C PRO A 236 -19.97 -9.45 -17.56
N LYS A 237 -20.78 -9.88 -16.58
CA LYS A 237 -20.76 -9.39 -15.20
C LYS A 237 -19.33 -9.36 -14.66
N VAL A 238 -18.91 -8.24 -14.06
CA VAL A 238 -17.68 -8.20 -13.26
C VAL A 238 -17.85 -9.16 -12.07
N PRO A 239 -17.00 -10.19 -11.94
CA PRO A 239 -17.07 -11.07 -10.80
C PRO A 239 -16.88 -10.27 -9.51
N GLU A 240 -17.69 -10.55 -8.48
CA GLU A 240 -17.48 -9.92 -7.18
C GLU A 240 -16.02 -10.14 -6.72
N GLY A 241 -15.47 -9.16 -6.01
CA GLY A 241 -14.10 -9.21 -5.53
C GLY A 241 -13.03 -9.01 -6.60
N SER A 242 -13.42 -8.71 -7.85
CA SER A 242 -12.52 -8.03 -8.80
C SER A 242 -12.09 -6.70 -8.22
N GLY A 243 -10.87 -6.29 -8.53
CA GLY A 243 -10.25 -5.11 -7.94
C GLY A 243 -8.75 -5.28 -7.86
N SER A 244 -8.10 -4.85 -6.77
CA SER A 244 -6.66 -4.98 -6.56
C SER A 244 -6.25 -4.65 -5.13
N ILE A 245 -5.01 -4.96 -4.76
CA ILE A 245 -4.34 -4.41 -3.60
C ILE A 245 -2.86 -4.17 -3.90
N ILE A 246 -2.41 -2.94 -3.63
CA ILE A 246 -0.99 -2.62 -3.51
C ILE A 246 -0.62 -2.61 -2.03
N VAL A 247 0.43 -3.36 -1.67
CA VAL A 247 0.98 -3.37 -0.31
C VAL A 247 2.45 -2.95 -0.36
N VAL A 248 2.78 -1.93 0.42
CA VAL A 248 4.14 -1.46 0.65
C VAL A 248 4.56 -1.87 2.06
N VAL A 249 5.62 -2.66 2.17
CA VAL A 249 6.23 -3.07 3.45
C VAL A 249 7.54 -2.32 3.62
N ALA A 250 7.77 -1.76 4.80
CA ALA A 250 9.01 -1.08 5.16
C ALA A 250 9.61 -1.72 6.41
N THR A 251 10.93 -1.73 6.51
CA THR A 251 11.63 -2.07 7.76
C THR A 251 12.93 -1.28 7.90
N ASP A 252 13.40 -1.05 9.12
CA ASP A 252 14.74 -0.51 9.39
C ASP A 252 15.77 -1.62 9.67
N ALA A 253 15.36 -2.89 9.65
CA ALA A 253 16.26 -4.02 9.77
C ALA A 253 17.11 -4.18 8.50
N PRO A 254 18.41 -4.47 8.63
CA PRO A 254 19.29 -4.68 7.48
C PRO A 254 18.91 -5.99 6.76
N MET A 255 18.38 -5.88 5.54
CA MET A 255 17.86 -7.01 4.78
C MET A 255 18.44 -7.05 3.37
N LEU A 256 18.75 -8.26 2.90
CA LEU A 256 19.09 -8.52 1.49
C LEU A 256 17.83 -8.49 0.62
N PRO A 257 17.92 -8.22 -0.69
CA PRO A 257 16.77 -8.26 -1.61
C PRO A 257 15.99 -9.59 -1.54
N GLY A 258 16.69 -10.73 -1.51
CA GLY A 258 16.03 -12.05 -1.37
C GLY A 258 15.25 -12.24 -0.06
N GLN A 259 15.67 -11.56 1.03
CA GLN A 259 14.96 -11.58 2.31
C GLN A 259 13.70 -10.70 2.25
N LEU A 260 13.80 -9.52 1.64
CA LEU A 260 12.64 -8.65 1.41
C LEU A 260 11.63 -9.32 0.48
N GLN A 261 12.08 -10.06 -0.54
CA GLN A 261 11.18 -10.85 -1.38
C GLN A 261 10.45 -11.93 -0.56
N ALA A 262 11.15 -12.54 0.40
CA ALA A 262 10.54 -13.48 1.33
C ALA A 262 9.52 -12.80 2.28
N LEU A 263 9.77 -11.55 2.69
CA LEU A 263 8.77 -10.74 3.41
C LEU A 263 7.53 -10.49 2.53
N CYS A 264 7.70 -10.10 1.26
CA CYS A 264 6.57 -9.89 0.35
C CYS A 264 5.71 -11.16 0.20
N ARG A 265 6.33 -12.36 0.20
CA ARG A 265 5.61 -13.65 0.18
C ARG A 265 4.77 -13.93 1.44
N ARG A 266 4.88 -13.11 2.49
CA ARG A 266 4.03 -13.19 3.70
C ARG A 266 2.80 -12.30 3.62
N VAL A 267 2.79 -11.31 2.74
CA VAL A 267 1.64 -10.41 2.56
C VAL A 267 0.35 -11.19 2.29
N PRO A 268 0.30 -12.21 1.38
CA PRO A 268 -0.91 -12.98 1.15
C PRO A 268 -1.45 -13.68 2.40
N LEU A 269 -0.60 -14.08 3.34
CA LEU A 269 -1.04 -14.73 4.59
C LEU A 269 -1.82 -13.74 5.47
N GLY A 270 -1.38 -12.49 5.55
CA GLY A 270 -2.11 -11.43 6.26
C GLY A 270 -3.44 -11.09 5.58
N LEU A 271 -3.45 -11.03 4.24
CA LEU A 271 -4.70 -10.83 3.48
C LEU A 271 -5.69 -11.98 3.73
N ALA A 272 -5.23 -13.23 3.69
CA ALA A 272 -6.06 -14.41 3.88
C ALA A 272 -6.70 -14.49 5.27
N ARG A 273 -6.06 -13.91 6.31
CA ARG A 273 -6.65 -13.78 7.65
C ARG A 273 -7.91 -12.93 7.66
N THR A 274 -8.02 -11.94 6.75
CA THR A 274 -9.21 -11.09 6.60
C THR A 274 -10.28 -11.66 5.67
N GLY A 275 -9.99 -12.75 4.93
CA GLY A 275 -11.02 -13.46 4.16
C GLY A 275 -10.58 -13.96 2.80
N THR A 276 -9.96 -13.09 2.00
CA THR A 276 -9.78 -13.29 0.57
C THR A 276 -8.98 -14.54 0.20
N CYS A 277 -9.26 -15.08 -0.98
CA CYS A 277 -8.49 -16.14 -1.62
C CYS A 277 -7.60 -15.64 -2.77
N GLY A 278 -7.55 -14.33 -3.05
CA GLY A 278 -6.83 -13.76 -4.19
C GLY A 278 -7.56 -14.01 -5.51
N GLY A 279 -8.63 -13.25 -5.75
CA GLY A 279 -9.44 -13.42 -6.96
C GLY A 279 -8.63 -13.19 -8.25
N HIS A 280 -8.98 -13.91 -9.32
CA HIS A 280 -8.26 -13.82 -10.60
C HIS A 280 -8.22 -12.39 -11.19
N PHE A 281 -9.29 -11.63 -10.98
CA PHE A 281 -9.40 -10.22 -11.38
C PHE A 281 -8.96 -9.25 -10.29
N SER A 282 -8.16 -9.70 -9.32
CA SER A 282 -7.56 -8.88 -8.25
C SER A 282 -6.07 -8.70 -8.49
N GLY A 283 -5.61 -7.51 -8.87
CA GLY A 283 -4.18 -7.20 -8.94
C GLY A 283 -3.54 -7.13 -7.55
N ASP A 284 -2.90 -8.21 -7.11
CA ASP A 284 -2.33 -8.35 -5.77
C ASP A 284 -0.80 -8.27 -5.87
N ILE A 285 -0.26 -7.06 -5.76
CA ILE A 285 1.16 -6.77 -6.04
C ILE A 285 1.79 -6.03 -4.84
N PHE A 286 2.96 -6.51 -4.42
CA PHE A 286 3.60 -6.03 -3.20
C PHE A 286 5.04 -5.59 -3.45
N VAL A 287 5.48 -4.59 -2.70
CA VAL A 287 6.86 -4.13 -2.66
C VAL A 287 7.30 -4.02 -1.21
N ALA A 288 8.50 -4.52 -0.90
CA ALA A 288 9.13 -4.35 0.41
C ALA A 288 10.45 -3.62 0.26
N PHE A 289 10.78 -2.74 1.21
CA PHE A 289 12.07 -2.08 1.26
C PHE A 289 12.65 -2.00 2.68
N SER A 290 13.98 -1.95 2.77
CA SER A 290 14.69 -1.64 4.01
C SER A 290 15.35 -0.27 3.98
N THR A 291 15.16 0.49 5.06
CA THR A 291 15.81 1.79 5.30
C THR A 291 17.14 1.67 6.03
N ALA A 292 17.62 0.46 6.33
CA ALA A 292 18.92 0.26 6.97
C ALA A 292 20.03 0.97 6.20
N ASP A 293 21.03 1.50 6.90
CA ASP A 293 22.14 2.23 6.25
C ASP A 293 22.97 1.32 5.33
N SER A 294 23.03 0.02 5.63
CA SER A 294 23.71 -0.98 4.81
C SER A 294 23.11 -1.12 3.40
N ALA A 295 21.90 -0.62 3.16
CA ALA A 295 21.32 -0.55 1.83
C ALA A 295 22.07 0.39 0.86
N GLN A 296 22.89 1.33 1.35
CA GLN A 296 23.71 2.16 0.46
C GLN A 296 24.76 1.33 -0.29
N SER A 297 25.17 0.19 0.27
CA SER A 297 26.17 -0.71 -0.31
C SER A 297 25.72 -1.40 -1.61
N ILE A 298 24.41 -1.40 -1.90
CA ILE A 298 23.86 -1.96 -3.15
C ILE A 298 23.39 -0.88 -4.12
N ALA A 299 23.70 0.40 -3.86
CA ALA A 299 23.23 1.49 -4.70
C ALA A 299 23.68 1.32 -6.15
N SER A 300 22.73 1.29 -7.09
CA SER A 300 23.03 1.32 -8.51
C SER A 300 23.42 2.73 -8.91
N ARG A 301 24.70 2.95 -9.23
CA ARG A 301 25.25 4.24 -9.66
C ARG A 301 26.15 4.04 -10.87
N MET A 302 26.13 5.01 -11.79
CA MET A 302 27.13 5.05 -12.87
C MET A 302 28.55 5.13 -12.27
N PRO A 303 29.48 4.25 -12.69
CA PRO A 303 30.86 4.29 -12.20
C PRO A 303 31.60 5.51 -12.78
N TYR A 304 32.48 6.11 -11.98
CA TYR A 304 33.30 7.27 -12.39
C TYR A 304 34.64 6.87 -13.05
N GLY A 305 34.83 5.58 -13.35
CA GLY A 305 36.08 5.05 -13.90
C GLY A 305 36.13 3.52 -13.84
N PRO A 306 37.31 2.92 -14.10
CA PRO A 306 37.50 1.47 -13.93
C PRO A 306 37.33 1.08 -12.46
N ALA A 307 36.93 -0.18 -12.23
CA ALA A 307 36.75 -0.73 -10.90
C ALA A 307 38.06 -0.73 -10.11
N LYS A 308 37.96 -0.42 -8.81
CA LYS A 308 39.06 -0.40 -7.85
C LYS A 308 38.72 -1.28 -6.65
N ASP A 309 39.73 -1.69 -5.90
CA ASP A 309 39.53 -2.47 -4.67
C ASP A 309 38.66 -1.71 -3.65
N GLU A 310 38.72 -0.36 -3.65
CA GLU A 310 37.87 0.48 -2.78
C GLU A 310 36.39 0.48 -3.18
N ASP A 311 36.04 0.05 -4.39
CA ASP A 311 34.64 -0.05 -4.84
C ASP A 311 33.94 -1.28 -4.24
N LEU A 312 34.69 -2.26 -3.69
CA LEU A 312 34.12 -3.42 -3.01
C LEU A 312 33.34 -2.99 -1.77
N GLN A 313 32.05 -3.34 -1.73
CA GLN A 313 31.16 -3.00 -0.64
C GLN A 313 30.96 -4.19 0.31
N THR A 314 30.81 -3.90 1.60
CA THR A 314 30.39 -4.87 2.63
C THR A 314 28.98 -4.55 3.09
N ILE A 315 28.14 -5.57 3.25
CA ILE A 315 26.77 -5.41 3.73
C ILE A 315 26.57 -6.21 5.03
N GLN A 316 25.99 -5.56 6.03
CA GLN A 316 25.42 -6.25 7.18
C GLN A 316 23.97 -6.62 6.87
N PHE A 317 23.54 -7.82 7.30
CA PHE A 317 22.17 -8.30 7.14
C PHE A 317 21.74 -9.18 8.32
N VAL A 318 20.43 -9.29 8.55
CA VAL A 318 19.84 -10.23 9.53
C VAL A 318 20.10 -11.67 9.05
N PRO A 319 20.68 -12.56 9.86
CA PRO A 319 20.86 -13.95 9.46
C PRO A 319 19.51 -14.65 9.19
N TRP A 320 19.45 -15.51 8.17
CA TRP A 320 18.23 -16.23 7.79
C TRP A 320 17.59 -17.00 8.96
N GLY A 321 18.37 -17.54 9.89
CA GLY A 321 17.86 -18.25 11.07
C GLY A 321 17.05 -17.40 12.05
N HIS A 322 17.00 -16.08 11.87
CA HIS A 322 16.24 -15.15 12.71
C HIS A 322 15.18 -14.35 11.93
N ILE A 323 14.79 -14.81 10.74
CA ILE A 323 13.87 -14.06 9.87
C ILE A 323 12.40 -14.20 10.28
N ASP A 324 12.02 -15.28 10.99
CA ASP A 324 10.61 -15.64 11.21
C ASP A 324 9.84 -14.56 11.99
N MET A 325 10.46 -13.89 12.95
CA MET A 325 9.87 -12.75 13.66
C MET A 325 9.51 -11.58 12.73
N PHE A 326 10.23 -11.39 11.63
CA PHE A 326 9.87 -10.42 10.60
C PHE A 326 8.74 -10.92 9.70
N TYR A 327 8.66 -12.24 9.47
CA TYR A 327 7.53 -12.83 8.74
C TYR A 327 6.23 -12.65 9.52
N GLU A 328 6.23 -13.00 10.81
CA GLU A 328 5.10 -12.80 11.72
C GLU A 328 4.66 -11.33 11.71
N ALA A 329 5.60 -10.41 11.92
CA ALA A 329 5.33 -8.98 11.90
C ALA A 329 4.67 -8.50 10.59
N VAL A 330 5.09 -9.00 9.42
CA VAL A 330 4.44 -8.66 8.14
C VAL A 330 3.01 -9.17 8.07
N VAL A 331 2.77 -10.43 8.46
CA VAL A 331 1.41 -11.02 8.45
C VAL A 331 0.47 -10.20 9.32
N GLU A 332 0.90 -9.87 10.54
CA GLU A 332 0.13 -9.09 11.51
C GLU A 332 -0.09 -7.64 11.05
N CYS A 333 0.94 -6.99 10.47
CA CYS A 333 0.81 -5.65 9.92
C CYS A 333 -0.25 -5.62 8.82
N VAL A 334 -0.21 -6.56 7.87
CA VAL A 334 -1.11 -6.59 6.72
C VAL A 334 -2.55 -6.88 7.15
N GLU A 335 -2.77 -7.86 8.03
CA GLU A 335 -4.10 -8.15 8.60
C GLU A 335 -4.69 -6.88 9.23
N GLU A 336 -3.93 -6.23 10.12
CA GLU A 336 -4.41 -5.05 10.82
C GLU A 336 -4.60 -3.84 9.90
N ALA A 337 -3.73 -3.63 8.90
CA ALA A 337 -3.85 -2.51 7.98
C ALA A 337 -5.11 -2.62 7.09
N VAL A 338 -5.51 -3.83 6.68
CA VAL A 338 -6.77 -4.05 5.96
C VAL A 338 -7.96 -3.67 6.85
N LEU A 339 -7.94 -4.11 8.10
CA LEU A 339 -9.00 -3.77 9.07
C LEU A 339 -9.04 -2.27 9.35
N ASN A 340 -7.88 -1.61 9.48
CA ASN A 340 -7.83 -0.17 9.67
C ASN A 340 -8.39 0.60 8.47
N ALA A 341 -8.11 0.16 7.23
CA ALA A 341 -8.70 0.76 6.03
C ALA A 341 -10.24 0.69 6.07
N LEU A 342 -10.80 -0.48 6.40
CA LEU A 342 -12.25 -0.71 6.47
C LEU A 342 -12.91 0.07 7.61
N VAL A 343 -12.27 0.13 8.78
CA VAL A 343 -12.78 0.83 9.96
C VAL A 343 -12.77 2.35 9.75
N ALA A 344 -11.70 2.88 9.15
CA ALA A 344 -11.54 4.31 8.91
C ALA A 344 -12.36 4.82 7.72
N ALA A 345 -12.77 3.93 6.81
CA ALA A 345 -13.60 4.29 5.67
C ALA A 345 -14.98 4.82 6.09
N GLU A 346 -15.49 5.72 5.26
CA GLU A 346 -16.80 6.38 5.39
C GLU A 346 -17.61 6.16 4.11
N ASP A 347 -18.94 6.20 4.22
CA ASP A 347 -19.83 6.08 3.07
C ASP A 347 -19.45 7.10 1.98
N LEU A 348 -19.48 6.67 0.73
CA LEU A 348 -19.14 7.52 -0.40
C LEU A 348 -20.13 7.32 -1.54
N GLU A 349 -20.70 8.43 -2.00
CA GLU A 349 -21.42 8.52 -3.27
C GLU A 349 -20.44 8.99 -4.35
N GLY A 350 -20.34 8.21 -5.42
CA GLY A 350 -19.48 8.43 -6.56
C GLY A 350 -20.23 8.89 -7.80
N ARG A 351 -19.65 8.64 -8.96
CA ARG A 351 -20.28 8.92 -10.26
C ARG A 351 -21.60 8.17 -10.42
N ASP A 352 -22.49 8.72 -11.24
CA ASP A 352 -23.76 8.09 -11.65
C ASP A 352 -24.62 7.56 -10.49
N GLY A 353 -24.49 8.15 -9.30
CA GLY A 353 -25.21 7.75 -8.09
C GLY A 353 -24.75 6.42 -7.48
N HIS A 354 -23.60 5.88 -7.91
CA HIS A 354 -22.98 4.71 -7.28
C HIS A 354 -22.62 5.00 -5.82
N LYS A 355 -22.88 4.03 -4.94
CA LYS A 355 -22.67 4.20 -3.50
C LYS A 355 -21.92 3.00 -2.94
N SER A 356 -20.92 3.30 -2.13
CA SER A 356 -20.21 2.33 -1.33
C SER A 356 -20.35 2.68 0.14
N PHE A 357 -20.74 1.69 0.93
CA PHE A 357 -21.04 1.86 2.35
C PHE A 357 -19.88 1.34 3.18
N ALA A 358 -19.50 2.08 4.21
CA ALA A 358 -18.49 1.67 5.16
C ALA A 358 -18.92 0.41 5.92
N LEU A 359 -17.93 -0.31 6.45
CA LEU A 359 -18.18 -1.37 7.43
C LEU A 359 -18.91 -0.76 8.64
N PRO A 360 -20.11 -1.26 9.02
CA PRO A 360 -20.82 -0.74 10.19
C PRO A 360 -20.00 -0.98 11.46
N LYS A 361 -19.70 0.10 12.18
CA LYS A 361 -18.85 0.03 13.38
C LYS A 361 -19.58 -0.73 14.49
N GLU A 362 -20.90 -0.65 14.52
CA GLU A 362 -21.78 -1.38 15.45
C GLU A 362 -21.69 -2.90 15.25
N GLU A 363 -21.38 -3.39 14.04
CA GLU A 363 -21.17 -4.83 13.82
C GLU A 363 -19.85 -5.30 14.45
N LEU A 364 -18.82 -4.45 14.47
CA LEU A 364 -17.58 -4.70 15.20
C LEU A 364 -17.78 -4.63 16.72
N GLU A 365 -18.50 -3.59 17.20
CA GLU A 365 -18.84 -3.45 18.62
C GLU A 365 -19.71 -4.61 19.12
N GLY A 366 -20.66 -5.07 18.32
CA GLY A 366 -21.49 -6.23 18.68
C GLY A 366 -20.71 -7.54 18.74
N ALA A 367 -19.68 -7.69 17.89
CA ALA A 367 -18.88 -8.91 17.83
C ALA A 367 -17.74 -8.96 18.87
N PHE A 368 -17.09 -7.83 19.15
CA PHE A 368 -15.88 -7.77 19.98
C PHE A 368 -16.00 -6.83 21.18
N GLY A 369 -17.02 -5.99 21.23
CA GLY A 369 -17.07 -4.85 22.14
C GLY A 369 -16.13 -3.72 21.71
N LYS A 370 -16.29 -2.57 22.36
CA LYS A 370 -15.41 -1.41 22.21
C LYS A 370 -14.40 -1.37 23.36
N ARG A 371 -13.21 -0.84 23.09
CA ARG A 371 -12.23 -0.52 24.13
C ARG A 371 -12.53 0.88 24.65
N ASP A 372 -12.66 1.01 25.97
CA ASP A 372 -12.89 2.30 26.66
C ASP A 372 -11.81 3.34 26.35
#